data_AF-A0A354XJI4-F1
#
_entry.id   AF-A0A354XJI4-F1
#
_cell.length_a   1.000
_cell.length_b   1.000
_cell.length_c   1.000
_cell.angle_alpha   90.00
_cell.angle_beta   90.00
_cell.angle_gamma   90.00
#
_symmetry.space_group_name_H-M   'P 1'
#
loop_
_entity.id
_entity.type
_entity.pdbx_description
1 polymer ?
#
loop_
_entity_poly.entity_id
_entity_poly.type
_entity_poly.pdbx_seq_one_letter_code
_entity_poly.pdbx_strand_id
1 'polypeptide(L)' 'FVELPPHAIEALKAKGWTFYTFIGAGGARFVCAWNTTVELLDQLLADVKAVLDVRA' A
#
# COMPACT_ATOMS: atom_id res chain seq x y z
N PHE A 1 3.33 -8.64 5.62
CA PHE A 1 4.24 -8.06 4.61
C PHE A 1 3.73 -8.47 3.25
N VAL A 2 3.89 -7.62 2.25
CA VAL A 2 3.48 -7.87 0.86
C VAL A 2 4.55 -7.34 -0.07
N GLU A 3 4.83 -8.05 -1.16
CA GLU A 3 5.66 -7.53 -2.23
C GLU A 3 4.80 -6.65 -3.13
N LEU A 4 5.25 -5.41 -3.33
CA LEU A 4 4.62 -4.47 -4.24
C LEU A 4 5.66 -3.99 -5.25
N PRO A 5 5.29 -3.84 -6.53
CA PRO A 5 6.19 -3.27 -7.51
C PRO A 5 6.54 -1.83 -7.13
N PRO A 6 7.75 -1.33 -7.49
CA PRO A 6 8.19 0.01 -7.10
C PRO A 6 7.21 1.13 -7.44
N HIS A 7 6.54 1.05 -8.60
CA HIS A 7 5.55 2.05 -9.01
C HIS A 7 4.35 2.12 -8.05
N ALA A 8 3.88 0.98 -7.54
CA ALA A 8 2.76 0.93 -6.61
C ALA A 8 3.16 1.50 -5.24
N ILE A 9 4.39 1.24 -4.78
CA ILE A 9 4.92 1.81 -3.54
C ILE A 9 4.94 3.33 -3.61
N GLU A 10 5.49 3.89 -4.69
CA GLU A 10 5.58 5.34 -4.86
C GLU A 10 4.21 5.98 -5.05
N ALA A 11 3.30 5.34 -5.79
CA ALA A 11 1.92 5.82 -5.96
C ALA A 11 1.12 5.82 -4.65
N LEU A 12 1.28 4.79 -3.80
CA LEU A 12 0.63 4.74 -2.49
C LEU A 12 1.18 5.81 -1.54
N LYS A 13 2.50 6.05 -1.53
CA LYS A 13 3.11 7.15 -0.77
C LYS A 13 2.59 8.52 -1.25
N ALA A 14 2.47 8.73 -2.57
CA ALA A 14 1.92 9.96 -3.14
C ALA A 14 0.45 10.19 -2.74
N LYS A 15 -0.31 9.12 -2.49
CA LYS A 15 -1.67 9.17 -1.93
C LYS A 15 -1.70 9.42 -0.40
N GLY A 16 -0.55 9.54 0.25
CA GLY A 16 -0.45 9.79 1.69
C GLY A 16 -0.40 8.53 2.57
N TRP A 17 -0.35 7.34 1.98
CA TRP A 17 -0.24 6.09 2.76
C TRP A 17 1.14 5.98 3.42
N THR A 18 1.14 5.68 4.72
CA THR A 18 2.36 5.47 5.50
C THR A 18 2.53 3.99 5.80
N PHE A 19 3.68 3.44 5.43
CA PHE A 19 4.05 2.05 5.68
C PHE A 19 5.57 1.91 5.61
N TYR A 20 6.10 0.83 6.18
CA TYR A 20 7.53 0.56 6.12
C TYR A 20 7.90 -0.17 4.83
N THR A 21 9.00 0.22 4.21
CA THR A 21 9.60 -0.49 3.08
C THR A 21 10.88 -1.19 3.50
N PHE A 22 11.08 -2.43 3.08
CA PHE A 22 12.35 -3.13 3.26
C PHE A 22 13.32 -2.82 2.12
N ILE A 23 14.59 -2.64 2.49
CA ILE A 23 15.69 -2.45 1.54
C ILE A 23 15.99 -3.83 0.92
N GLY A 24 15.70 -4.02 -0.38
CA GLY A 24 16.19 -5.17 -1.15
C GLY A 24 15.21 -5.86 -2.10
N ALA A 25 13.89 -5.74 -1.94
CA ALA A 25 12.95 -6.53 -2.75
C ALA A 25 11.53 -5.93 -2.96
N GLY A 26 11.28 -4.66 -2.64
CA GLY A 26 9.93 -4.08 -2.80
C GLY A 26 8.91 -4.57 -1.76
N GLY A 27 9.37 -5.03 -0.59
CA GLY A 27 8.48 -5.43 0.51
C GLY A 27 7.89 -4.24 1.26
N ALA A 28 6.57 -4.22 1.41
CA ALA A 28 5.81 -3.26 2.20
C ALA A 28 5.20 -3.89 3.48
N ARG A 29 5.19 -3.14 4.58
CA ARG A 29 4.57 -3.51 5.86
C ARG A 29 3.50 -2.51 6.29
N PHE A 30 2.26 -2.94 6.18
CA PHE A 30 1.12 -2.28 6.81
C PHE A 30 0.93 -2.80 8.24
N VAL A 31 0.50 -1.92 9.14
CA VAL A 31 0.26 -2.22 10.55
C VAL A 31 -1.10 -1.65 10.92
N CYS A 32 -1.95 -2.47 11.54
CA CYS A 32 -3.23 -2.03 12.09
C CYS A 32 -3.04 -1.62 13.55
N ALA A 33 -3.56 -0.46 13.92
CA ALA A 33 -3.65 0.01 15.30
C ALA A 33 -5.01 -0.36 15.91
N TRP A 34 -5.18 -0.12 17.21
CA TRP A 34 -6.41 -0.43 17.95
C TRP A 34 -7.67 0.27 17.41
N ASN A 35 -7.50 1.38 16.68
CA ASN A 35 -8.57 2.19 16.09
C ASN A 35 -8.62 2.09 14.56
N THR A 36 -7.94 1.12 13.95
CA THR A 36 -8.07 0.88 12.51
C THR A 36 -9.49 0.43 12.20
N THR A 37 -10.19 1.15 11.32
CA THR A 37 -11.58 0.84 10.95
C THR A 37 -11.65 0.02 9.66
N VAL A 38 -12.79 -0.61 9.41
CA VAL A 38 -13.03 -1.38 8.18
C VAL A 38 -12.98 -0.45 6.96
N GLU A 39 -13.52 0.75 7.08
CA GLU A 39 -13.55 1.75 6.01
C GLU A 39 -12.13 2.19 5.61
N LEU A 40 -11.22 2.31 6.58
CA LEU A 40 -9.81 2.62 6.29
C LEU A 40 -9.15 1.47 5.51
N LEU A 41 -9.46 0.22 5.87
CA LEU A 41 -8.95 -0.96 5.16
C LEU A 41 -9.52 -1.05 3.74
N ASP A 42 -10.81 -0.76 3.56
CA ASP A 42 -11.45 -0.73 2.25
C ASP A 42 -10.82 0.33 1.35
N GLN A 43 -10.55 1.53 1.90
CA GLN A 43 -9.85 2.59 1.16
C GLN A 43 -8.43 2.18 0.77
N LEU A 44 -7.68 1.54 1.68
CA LEU A 44 -6.35 1.02 1.39
C LEU A 44 -6.40 -0.02 0.27
N LEU A 45 -7.32 -0.98 0.35
CA LEU A 45 -7.45 -2.05 -0.66
C LEU A 45 -7.89 -1.51 -2.01
N ALA A 46 -8.78 -0.51 -2.04
CA ALA A 46 -9.19 0.17 -3.26
C ALA A 46 -8.02 0.88 -3.94
N ASP A 47 -7.22 1.63 -3.17
CA ASP A 47 -6.05 2.31 -3.68
C ASP A 47 -4.97 1.34 -4.17
N VAL A 48 -4.71 0.26 -3.42
CA VAL A 48 -3.77 -0.80 -3.82
C VAL A 48 -4.21 -1.42 -5.15
N LYS A 49 -5.49 -1.76 -5.30
CA LYS A 49 -6.02 -2.30 -6.57
C LYS A 49 -5.86 -1.30 -7.71
N ALA A 50 -6.19 -0.03 -7.48
CA ALA A 50 -6.11 1.00 -8.50
C ALA A 50 -4.66 1.24 -8.99
N VAL A 51 -3.66 1.17 -8.10
CA VAL A 51 -2.25 1.37 -8.51
C VAL A 51 -1.63 0.11 -9.13
N LEU A 52 -2.21 -1.07 -8.88
CA LEU A 52 -1.77 -2.34 -9.49
C LEU A 52 -2.40 -2.58 -10.86
N ASP A 53 -3.61 -2.07 -11.11
CA ASP A 53 -4.28 -2.14 -12.42
C ASP A 53 -3.69 -1.10 -13.38
N VAL A 54 -2.41 -1.28 -13.71
CA VAL A 54 -1.75 -0.59 -14.82
C VAL A 54 -2.14 -1.35 -16.09
N ARG A 55 -3.31 -1.03 -16.65
CA ARG A 55 -3.55 -1.36 -18.06
C ARG A 55 -2.52 -0.58 -18.90
N ALA A 56 -1.58 -1.32 -19.46
CA ALA A 56 -0.65 -0.85 -20.49
C ALA A 56 -1.40 -0.47 -21.78
#